data_AF-A0A2L1U984-F1
#
_entry.id   AF-A0A2L1U984-F1
#
_cell.length_a   1.000
_cell.length_b   1.000
_cell.length_c   1.000
_cell.angle_alpha   90.00
_cell.angle_beta   90.00
_cell.angle_gamma   90.00
#
_symmetry.space_group_name_H-M   'P 1'
#
loop_
_entity.id
_entity.type
_entity.pdbx_description
1 polymer ?
#
loop_
_entity_poly.entity_id
_entity_poly.type
_entity_poly.pdbx_seq_one_letter_code
_entity_poly.pdbx_strand_id
1 'polypeptide(L)'
;MSNMHNTKRIMISLPDHLLKEVDGIVEKENSNRSEFIRQAMRLYLLERKKRTLRESMQRGYMEMAKINLNMASEAFQAEEEADNTVDRLVSGV
;
A
#
# COMPACT_ATOMS: atom_id res chain seq x y z
N MET A 1 -21.28 20.32 -7.36
CA MET A 1 -20.22 21.16 -6.77
C MET A 1 -20.20 20.95 -5.27
N SER A 2 -19.29 20.13 -4.74
CA SER A 2 -19.19 19.92 -3.29
C SER A 2 -17.85 19.28 -2.91
N ASN A 3 -16.86 20.10 -2.59
CA ASN A 3 -16.00 19.89 -1.42
C ASN A 3 -15.12 21.12 -1.18
N MET A 4 -15.75 22.16 -0.63
CA MET A 4 -15.03 23.29 -0.05
C MET A 4 -14.48 22.85 1.32
N HIS A 5 -13.19 22.53 1.37
CA HIS A 5 -12.27 22.56 2.52
C HIS A 5 -12.87 22.61 3.94
N ASN A 6 -13.54 21.54 4.39
CA ASN A 6 -14.00 21.47 5.78
C ASN A 6 -12.84 21.03 6.69
N THR A 7 -11.92 21.95 6.99
CA THR A 7 -10.83 21.70 7.94
C THR A 7 -11.34 21.89 9.37
N LYS A 8 -11.17 20.89 10.24
CA LYS A 8 -11.46 21.01 11.67
C LYS A 8 -10.16 21.35 12.41
N ARG A 9 -10.20 22.39 13.25
CA ARG A 9 -9.08 22.71 14.16
C ARG A 9 -9.15 21.77 15.36
N ILE A 10 -8.00 21.20 15.71
CA ILE A 10 -7.83 20.38 16.90
C ILE A 10 -6.72 20.98 17.75
N MET A 11 -6.88 20.93 19.07
CA MET A 11 -5.82 21.25 20.02
C MET A 11 -5.17 19.94 20.46
N ILE A 12 -3.84 19.86 20.39
CA ILE A 12 -3.07 18.68 20.77
C ILE A 12 -1.95 19.10 21.73
N SER A 13 -1.64 18.22 22.67
CA SER A 13 -0.48 18.38 23.56
C SER A 13 0.64 17.51 23.03
N LEU A 14 1.83 18.08 22.89
CA LEU A 14 3.05 17.40 22.45
C LEU A 14 4.14 17.65 23.50
N PRO A 15 5.05 16.70 23.73
CA PRO A 15 6.21 16.93 24.57
C PRO A 15 7.09 18.08 24.03
N ASP A 16 7.62 18.92 24.92
CA ASP A 16 8.41 20.09 24.54
C ASP A 16 9.65 19.74 23.71
N HIS A 17 10.32 18.62 24.00
CA HIS A 17 11.49 18.17 23.25
C HIS A 17 11.13 17.87 21.79
N LEU A 18 10.02 17.16 21.57
CA LEU A 18 9.53 16.83 20.23
C LEU A 18 9.11 18.09 19.48
N LEU A 19 8.46 19.05 20.15
CA LEU A 19 8.10 20.31 19.52
C LEU A 19 9.34 21.11 19.09
N LYS A 20 10.41 21.11 19.88
CA LYS A 20 11.69 21.73 19.51
C LYS A 20 12.34 21.08 18.30
N GLU A 21 12.28 19.75 18.19
CA GLU A 21 12.78 19.04 17.00
C GLU A 21 11.98 19.42 15.75
N VAL A 22 10.64 19.48 15.87
CA VAL A 22 9.76 19.93 14.78
C VAL A 22 10.11 21.35 14.35
N ASP A 23 10.35 22.25 15.31
CA ASP A 23 10.71 23.64 15.02
C ASP A 23 11.99 23.76 14.20
N GLY A 24 13.03 23.00 14.55
CA GLY A 24 14.29 23.01 13.79
C GLY A 24 14.12 22.54 12.34
N ILE A 25 13.24 21.56 12.10
CA ILE A 25 12.95 21.07 10.74
C ILE A 25 12.13 22.11 9.97
N VAL A 26 11.08 22.66 10.59
CA VAL A 26 10.18 23.63 9.98
C VAL A 26 10.94 24.90 9.57
N GLU A 27 11.89 25.35 10.39
CA GLU A 27 12.77 26.49 10.09
C GLU A 27 13.67 26.20 8.88
N LYS A 28 14.29 25.01 8.85
CA LYS A 28 15.16 24.58 7.74
C LYS A 28 14.40 24.45 6.41
N GLU A 29 13.16 24.00 6.45
CA GLU A 29 12.33 23.76 5.27
C GLU A 29 11.45 24.96 4.88
N ASN A 30 11.56 26.09 5.60
CA ASN A 30 10.73 27.29 5.44
C ASN A 30 9.22 26.96 5.39
N SER A 31 8.79 26.06 6.28
CA SER A 31 7.40 25.58 6.37
C SER A 31 6.71 26.10 7.63
N ASN A 32 5.52 25.58 7.95
CA ASN A 32 4.84 25.83 9.23
C ASN A 32 4.55 24.53 10.00
N ARG A 33 4.54 24.61 11.34
CA ARG A 33 4.27 23.47 12.23
C ARG A 33 3.00 22.71 11.87
N SER A 34 1.94 23.42 11.52
CA SER A 34 0.65 22.79 11.21
C SER A 34 0.71 21.97 9.92
N GLU A 35 1.47 22.42 8.93
CA GLU A 35 1.69 21.72 7.66
C GLU A 35 2.56 20.49 7.85
N PHE A 36 3.64 20.63 8.61
CA PHE A 36 4.49 19.51 9.01
C PHE A 36 3.66 18.41 9.71
N ILE A 37 2.86 18.79 10.72
CA ILE A 37 2.00 17.84 11.45
C ILE A 37 0.98 17.20 10.50
N ARG A 38 0.35 17.96 9.60
CA ARG A 38 -0.59 17.41 8.61
C ARG A 38 0.11 16.42 7.67
N GLN A 39 1.33 16.70 7.24
CA GLN A 39 2.10 15.81 6.38
C GLN A 39 2.49 14.52 7.11
N ALA A 40 2.99 14.63 8.34
CA ALA A 40 3.31 13.49 9.18
C ALA A 40 2.07 12.60 9.41
N MET A 41 0.91 13.20 9.70
CA MET A 41 -0.35 12.48 9.85
C MET A 41 -0.77 11.76 8.55
N ARG A 42 -0.68 12.42 7.38
CA ARG A 42 -1.01 11.79 6.10
C ARG A 42 -0.10 10.60 5.82
N LEU A 43 1.20 10.75 6.05
CA LEU A 43 2.18 9.67 5.86
C LEU A 43 1.89 8.49 6.79
N TYR A 44 1.66 8.77 8.08
CA TYR A 44 1.33 7.75 9.06
C TYR A 44 0.07 6.95 8.67
N LEU A 45 -1.00 7.65 8.25
CA LEU A 45 -2.24 7.00 7.82
C LEU A 45 -2.03 6.17 6.55
N LEU A 46 -1.25 6.66 5.59
CA LEU A 46 -0.94 5.94 4.36
C LEU A 46 -0.19 4.63 4.66
N GLU A 47 0.86 4.69 5.47
CA GLU A 47 1.65 3.50 5.83
C GLU A 47 0.82 2.49 6.64
N ARG A 48 -0.03 2.97 7.55
CA ARG A 48 -0.94 2.10 8.29
C ARG A 48 -1.93 1.39 7.37
N LYS A 49 -2.51 2.10 6.38
CA LYS A 49 -3.41 1.49 5.38
C LYS A 49 -2.68 0.44 4.52
N LYS A 50 -1.46 0.74 4.06
CA LYS A 50 -0.63 -0.22 3.30
C LYS A 50 -0.38 -1.49 4.10
N ARG A 51 -0.04 -1.35 5.39
CA ARG A 51 0.18 -2.49 6.28
C ARG A 51 -1.08 -3.36 6.42
N THR A 52 -2.21 -2.75 6.76
CA THR A 52 -3.48 -3.47 6.89
C THR A 52 -3.90 -4.16 5.59
N LEU A 53 -3.70 -3.50 4.44
CA LEU A 53 -3.95 -4.12 3.13
C LEU A 53 -3.08 -5.36 2.91
N ARG A 54 -1.77 -5.27 3.17
CA ARG A 54 -0.85 -6.41 3.04
C ARG A 54 -1.24 -7.57 3.94
N GLU A 55 -1.55 -7.30 5.21
CA GLU A 55 -2.00 -8.32 6.17
C GLU A 55 -3.32 -8.97 5.71
N SER A 56 -4.25 -8.19 5.17
CA SER A 56 -5.51 -8.70 4.63
C SER A 56 -5.30 -9.56 3.37
N MET A 57 -4.39 -9.15 2.48
CA MET A 57 -4.04 -9.92 1.28
C MET A 57 -3.41 -11.26 1.66
N GLN A 58 -2.45 -11.25 2.58
CA GLN A 58 -1.82 -12.49 3.06
C GLN A 58 -2.85 -13.47 3.63
N ARG A 59 -3.76 -12.99 4.49
CA ARG A 59 -4.84 -13.83 5.01
C ARG A 59 -5.72 -14.39 3.91
N GLY A 60 -6.18 -13.56 2.98
CA GLY A 60 -7.00 -14.01 1.85
C GLY A 60 -6.31 -15.07 0.99
N TYR A 61 -5.02 -14.91 0.71
CA TYR A 61 -4.25 -15.94 -0.01
C TYR A 61 -4.14 -17.25 0.76
N MET A 62 -3.92 -17.19 2.08
CA MET A 62 -3.87 -18.40 2.91
C MET A 62 -5.24 -19.10 2.99
N GLU A 63 -6.32 -18.33 3.13
CA GLU A 63 -7.69 -18.85 3.16
C GLU A 63 -8.05 -19.55 1.82
N MET A 64 -7.62 -18.98 0.69
CA MET A 64 -7.89 -19.51 -0.65
C MET A 64 -6.85 -20.53 -1.12
N ALA A 65 -5.82 -20.83 -0.34
CA ALA A 65 -4.66 -21.62 -0.79
C ALA A 65 -5.06 -22.98 -1.41
N LYS A 66 -6.02 -23.68 -0.79
CA LYS A 66 -6.51 -24.98 -1.29
C LYS A 66 -7.23 -24.86 -2.62
N ILE A 67 -8.12 -23.86 -2.76
CA ILE A 67 -8.89 -23.66 -3.99
C ILE A 67 -7.96 -23.24 -5.12
N ASN A 68 -7.05 -22.28 -4.85
CA ASN A 68 -6.06 -21.82 -5.82
C ASN A 68 -5.13 -22.95 -6.28
N LEU A 69 -4.68 -23.82 -5.36
CA LEU A 69 -3.86 -24.97 -5.71
C LEU A 69 -4.60 -25.97 -6.58
N ASN A 70 -5.87 -26.26 -6.26
CA ASN A 70 -6.68 -27.18 -7.06
C ASN A 70 -6.89 -26.65 -8.48
N MET A 71 -7.30 -25.38 -8.62
CA MET A 71 -7.50 -24.77 -9.94
C MET A 71 -6.20 -24.76 -10.76
N ALA A 72 -5.06 -24.44 -10.14
CA ALA A 72 -3.76 -24.49 -10.81
C ALA A 72 -3.41 -25.92 -11.28
N SER A 73 -3.69 -26.92 -10.44
CA SER A 73 -3.42 -28.33 -10.77
C SER A 73 -4.33 -28.83 -11.90
N GLU A 74 -5.60 -28.42 -11.92
CA GLU A 74 -6.54 -28.75 -12.98
C GLU A 74 -6.16 -28.11 -14.33
N ALA A 75 -5.65 -26.88 -14.31
CA ALA A 75 -5.24 -26.17 -15.53
C ALA A 75 -3.87 -26.61 -16.08
N PHE A 76 -3.02 -27.23 -15.26
CA PHE A 76 -1.61 -27.49 -15.57
C PHE A 76 -1.39 -28.23 -16.89
N GLN A 77 -2.16 -29.29 -17.16
CA GLN A 77 -2.01 -30.07 -18.40
C GLN A 77 -2.37 -29.26 -19.64
N ALA A 78 -3.41 -28.44 -19.56
CA ALA A 78 -3.83 -27.59 -20.67
C ALA A 78 -2.79 -26.49 -20.95
N GLU A 79 -2.15 -25.95 -19.92
CA GLU A 79 -1.04 -25.00 -20.05
C GLU A 79 0.18 -25.67 -20.73
N GLU A 80 0.56 -26.88 -20.31
CA GLU A 80 1.67 -27.64 -20.90
C GLU A 80 1.42 -27.98 -22.38
N GLU A 81 0.20 -28.42 -22.73
CA GLU A 81 -0.17 -28.70 -24.11
C GLU A 81 -0.13 -27.43 -24.99
N ALA A 82 -0.57 -26.29 -24.44
CA ALA A 82 -0.52 -25.01 -25.13
C ALA A 82 0.92 -24.55 -25.40
N ASP A 83 1.81 -24.64 -24.40
CA ASP A 83 3.22 -24.31 -24.55
C ASP A 83 3.91 -25.18 -25.60
N ASN A 84 3.69 -26.51 -25.54
CA ASN A 84 4.22 -27.44 -26.55
C ASN A 84 3.70 -27.14 -27.97
N THR A 85 2.43 -26.75 -28.09
CA THR A 85 1.84 -26.38 -29.38
C THR A 85 2.50 -25.13 -29.95
N VAL A 86 2.73 -24.11 -29.11
CA VAL A 86 3.44 -22.90 -29.51
C VAL A 86 4.86 -23.25 -29.98
N ASP A 87 5.61 -24.02 -29.20
CA ASP A 87 6.99 -24.39 -29.53
C ASP A 87 7.10 -25.12 -30.88
N ARG A 88 6.18 -26.03 -31.18
CA ARG A 88 6.12 -26.71 -32.49
C ARG A 88 5.83 -25.74 -33.65
N LEU A 89 4.93 -24.78 -33.44
CA LEU A 89 4.57 -23.82 -34.48
C LEU A 89 5.74 -22.89 -34.86
N VAL A 90 6.60 -22.52 -33.90
CA VAL A 90 7.76 -21.63 -34.17
C VAL A 90 9.06 -22.36 -34.51
N SER A 91 9.22 -23.63 -34.13
CA SER A 91 10.43 -24.40 -34.43
C SER A 91 10.48 -24.96 -35.86
N GLY A 92 9.35 -24.97 -36.58
CA GLY A 92 9.28 -25.42 -37.97
C GLY A 92 9.38 -26.94 -38.17
N VAL A 93 9.27 -27.72 -37.08
CA VAL A 93 9.12 -29.19 -37.04
C VAL A 93 7.92 -29.59 -36.19
#